data_AF-A0A2M8GYB3-F1
#
_entry.id   AF-A0A2M8GYB3-F1
#
_cell.length_a   1.000
_cell.length_b   1.000
_cell.length_c   1.000
_cell.angle_alpha   90.00
_cell.angle_beta   90.00
_cell.angle_gamma   90.00
#
_symmetry.space_group_name_H-M   'P 1'
#
loop_
_entity.id
_entity.type
_entity.pdbx_description
1 polymer ?
#
loop_
_entity_poly.entity_id
_entity_poly.type
_entity_poly.pdbx_seq_one_letter_code
_entity_poly.pdbx_strand_id
1 'polypeptide(L)'
;MYAIIPAAGVGSRMMADKPKQYLRLHGKTILEHTADKLLSHPAIGKVIIAVSADDPFYAQLPLASHPDVIRVDGGRERADSVLSALNFLLSAFESLTDNWVLVHDAARPCVAVSDIDTLIRELSDDAVGGILAAPVRDTMKRSRADGHITQTVDRTYLWHALTPQMFRIGQLHAALSQALAAGVSITDEASAMEWAGLAPRLIAGRADNLKITQPEDLVLAGFYLERECNTKE
;
A
#
# COMPACT_ATOMS: atom_id res chain seq x y z
N MET A 1 -16.48 -0.97 -2.27
CA MET A 1 -15.22 -0.32 -1.84
C MET A 1 -14.26 -0.29 -3.02
N TYR A 2 -13.27 0.60 -3.00
CA TYR A 2 -12.23 0.68 -4.02
C TYR A 2 -10.87 0.33 -3.43
N ALA A 3 -9.92 -0.10 -4.26
CA ALA A 3 -8.53 -0.20 -3.88
C ALA A 3 -7.64 0.63 -4.82
N ILE A 4 -6.55 1.17 -4.30
CA ILE A 4 -5.52 1.90 -5.05
C ILE A 4 -4.18 1.19 -4.83
N ILE A 5 -3.47 0.93 -5.92
CA ILE A 5 -2.09 0.44 -5.90
C ILE A 5 -1.18 1.51 -6.51
N PRO A 6 -0.41 2.27 -5.70
CA PRO A 6 0.64 3.15 -6.24
C PRO A 6 1.82 2.30 -6.74
N ALA A 7 2.03 2.33 -8.06
CA ALA A 7 3.00 1.50 -8.78
C ALA A 7 3.85 2.32 -9.78
N ALA A 8 3.88 3.65 -9.68
CA ALA A 8 4.66 4.52 -10.57
C ALA A 8 6.15 4.65 -10.18
N GLY A 9 6.54 4.12 -9.02
CA GLY A 9 7.93 4.20 -8.54
C GLY A 9 8.89 3.34 -9.35
N VAL A 10 10.07 3.88 -9.69
CA VAL A 10 11.10 3.20 -10.49
C VAL A 10 11.94 2.17 -9.72
N GLY A 11 11.87 2.14 -8.38
CA GLY A 11 12.51 1.08 -7.58
C GLY A 11 14.04 1.11 -7.55
N SER A 12 14.67 2.30 -7.49
CA SER A 12 16.13 2.53 -7.59
C SER A 12 17.03 1.68 -6.68
N ARG A 13 16.50 1.13 -5.58
CA ARG A 13 17.25 0.33 -4.59
C ARG A 13 17.44 -1.14 -4.98
N MET A 14 16.70 -1.64 -5.98
CA MET A 14 16.69 -3.07 -6.33
C MET A 14 17.78 -3.50 -7.31
N MET A 15 18.63 -2.58 -7.79
CA MET A 15 19.72 -2.85 -8.74
C MET A 15 19.31 -3.77 -9.91
N ALA A 16 18.09 -3.61 -10.40
CA ALA A 16 17.50 -4.43 -11.44
C ALA A 16 17.22 -3.60 -12.69
N ASP A 17 17.25 -4.25 -13.85
CA ASP A 17 17.02 -3.62 -15.16
C ASP A 17 15.57 -3.16 -15.38
N LYS A 18 14.68 -3.47 -14.42
CA LYS A 18 13.26 -3.15 -14.44
C LYS A 18 12.75 -2.73 -13.06
N PRO A 19 11.69 -1.91 -12.98
CA PRO A 19 11.05 -1.58 -11.71
C PRO A 19 10.63 -2.83 -10.95
N LYS A 20 10.83 -2.81 -9.63
CA LYS A 20 10.70 -3.98 -8.77
C LYS A 20 9.33 -4.65 -8.82
N GLN A 21 8.25 -3.88 -8.99
CA GLN A 21 6.88 -4.37 -9.11
C GLN A 21 6.68 -5.32 -10.32
N TYR A 22 7.59 -5.29 -11.31
CA TYR A 22 7.57 -6.17 -12.48
C TYR A 22 8.53 -7.37 -12.38
N LEU A 23 9.24 -7.52 -11.25
CA LEU A 23 10.00 -8.75 -11.00
C LEU A 23 9.03 -9.90 -10.76
N ARG A 24 9.41 -11.09 -11.23
CA ARG A 24 8.56 -12.28 -11.19
C ARG A 24 8.87 -13.17 -10.01
N LEU A 25 7.82 -13.67 -9.36
CA LEU A 25 7.83 -14.70 -8.33
C LEU A 25 6.79 -15.75 -8.74
N HIS A 26 7.17 -17.03 -8.78
CA HIS A 26 6.26 -18.14 -9.13
C HIS A 26 5.40 -17.89 -10.38
N GLY A 27 6.02 -17.37 -11.45
CA GLY A 27 5.37 -17.16 -12.75
C GLY A 27 4.60 -15.84 -12.91
N LYS A 28 4.29 -15.12 -11.83
CA LYS A 28 3.59 -13.81 -11.86
C LYS A 28 4.50 -12.67 -11.39
N THR A 29 4.25 -11.45 -11.85
CA THR A 29 4.91 -10.27 -11.32
C THR A 29 4.46 -9.97 -9.88
N ILE A 30 5.28 -9.24 -9.13
CA ILE A 30 4.91 -8.74 -7.80
C ILE A 30 3.61 -7.93 -7.85
N LEU A 31 3.43 -7.09 -8.87
CA LEU A 31 2.20 -6.33 -9.07
C LEU A 31 0.99 -7.24 -9.26
N GLU A 32 1.11 -8.30 -10.07
CA GLU A 32 0.04 -9.29 -10.26
C GLU A 32 -0.32 -9.99 -8.95
N HIS A 33 0.66 -10.47 -8.17
CA HIS A 33 0.39 -11.08 -6.86
C HIS A 33 -0.40 -10.14 -5.94
N THR A 34 0.05 -8.89 -5.85
CA THR A 34 -0.59 -7.88 -5.03
C THR A 34 -2.02 -7.55 -5.50
N ALA A 35 -2.20 -7.34 -6.80
CA ALA A 35 -3.51 -7.04 -7.38
C ALA A 35 -4.49 -8.22 -7.23
N ASP A 36 -4.03 -9.45 -7.42
CA ASP A 36 -4.83 -10.66 -7.27
C ASP A 36 -5.40 -10.80 -5.85
N LYS A 37 -4.62 -10.45 -4.81
CA LYS A 37 -5.11 -10.46 -3.42
C LYS A 37 -6.29 -9.50 -3.22
N LEU A 38 -6.17 -8.28 -3.75
CA LEU A 38 -7.23 -7.27 -3.66
C LEU A 38 -8.45 -7.65 -4.50
N LEU A 39 -8.25 -8.09 -5.73
CA LEU A 39 -9.31 -8.54 -6.64
C LEU A 39 -10.07 -9.77 -6.09
N SER A 40 -9.40 -10.62 -5.32
CA SER A 40 -10.06 -11.80 -4.71
C SER A 40 -11.01 -11.47 -3.56
N HIS A 41 -10.96 -10.25 -3.01
CA HIS A 41 -11.77 -9.89 -1.85
C HIS A 41 -13.15 -9.34 -2.28
N PRO A 42 -14.28 -9.95 -1.86
CA PRO A 42 -15.61 -9.66 -2.41
C PRO A 42 -16.12 -8.23 -2.16
N ALA A 43 -15.61 -7.53 -1.13
CA ALA A 43 -15.96 -6.14 -0.86
C ALA A 43 -15.31 -5.11 -1.82
N ILE A 44 -14.24 -5.50 -2.53
CA ILE A 44 -13.47 -4.62 -3.41
C ILE A 44 -14.04 -4.73 -4.83
N GLY A 45 -14.67 -3.64 -5.29
CA GLY A 45 -15.34 -3.63 -6.59
C GLY A 45 -14.45 -3.24 -7.77
N LYS A 46 -13.46 -2.35 -7.55
CA LYS A 46 -12.48 -1.93 -8.56
C LYS A 46 -11.12 -1.71 -7.91
N VAL A 47 -10.06 -2.01 -8.67
CA VAL A 47 -8.66 -1.77 -8.30
C VAL A 47 -8.06 -0.75 -9.26
N ILE A 48 -7.62 0.38 -8.72
CA ILE A 48 -7.03 1.48 -9.48
C ILE A 48 -5.51 1.35 -9.34
N ILE A 49 -4.81 1.15 -10.45
CA ILE A 49 -3.36 1.00 -10.46
C ILE A 49 -2.75 2.26 -11.08
N ALA A 50 -2.02 3.01 -10.27
CA ALA A 50 -1.31 4.22 -10.71
C ALA A 50 0.11 3.85 -11.14
N VAL A 51 0.37 3.83 -12.45
CA VAL A 51 1.69 3.53 -13.04
C VAL A 51 2.25 4.77 -13.72
N SER A 52 3.56 4.81 -13.98
CA SER A 52 4.14 5.94 -14.73
C SER A 52 3.47 6.08 -16.11
N ALA A 53 3.38 7.31 -16.61
CA ALA A 53 2.80 7.60 -17.93
C ALA A 53 3.51 6.81 -19.04
N ASP A 54 4.84 6.74 -18.94
CA ASP A 54 5.71 6.09 -19.93
C ASP A 54 6.07 4.64 -19.53
N ASP A 55 5.29 4.00 -18.66
CA ASP A 55 5.58 2.64 -18.20
C ASP A 55 5.45 1.61 -19.35
N PRO A 56 6.55 0.98 -19.80
CA PRO A 56 6.50 0.09 -20.95
C PRO A 56 6.06 -1.35 -20.59
N PHE A 57 5.93 -1.67 -19.30
CA PHE A 57 5.72 -3.03 -18.82
C PHE A 57 4.25 -3.31 -18.52
N TYR A 58 3.51 -2.34 -17.97
CA TYR A 58 2.14 -2.56 -17.50
C TYR A 58 1.21 -3.13 -18.57
N ALA A 59 1.26 -2.59 -19.80
CA ALA A 59 0.41 -3.00 -20.90
C ALA A 59 0.59 -4.47 -21.32
N GLN A 60 1.69 -5.11 -20.89
CA GLN A 60 1.99 -6.51 -21.19
C GLN A 60 1.41 -7.47 -20.14
N LEU A 61 0.86 -6.95 -19.03
CA LEU A 61 0.29 -7.76 -17.96
C LEU A 61 -1.18 -8.09 -18.23
N PRO A 62 -1.69 -9.25 -17.79
CA PRO A 62 -3.12 -9.57 -17.84
C PRO A 62 -4.00 -8.51 -17.17
N LEU A 63 -3.47 -7.83 -16.14
CA LEU A 63 -4.11 -6.72 -15.43
C LEU A 63 -4.56 -5.59 -16.36
N ALA A 64 -3.87 -5.34 -17.48
CA ALA A 64 -4.23 -4.29 -18.44
C ALA A 64 -5.58 -4.56 -19.14
N SER A 65 -6.03 -5.82 -19.15
CA SER A 65 -7.28 -6.26 -19.77
C SER A 65 -8.35 -6.69 -18.75
N HIS A 66 -8.05 -6.62 -17.46
CA HIS A 66 -8.97 -7.10 -16.41
C HIS A 66 -10.14 -6.12 -16.22
N PRO A 67 -11.40 -6.56 -16.24
CA PRO A 67 -12.59 -5.68 -16.23
C PRO A 67 -12.72 -4.83 -14.97
N ASP A 68 -12.17 -5.31 -13.85
CA ASP A 68 -12.20 -4.60 -12.55
C ASP A 68 -10.92 -3.85 -12.22
N VAL A 69 -9.96 -3.80 -13.15
CA VAL A 69 -8.74 -3.02 -13.00
C VAL A 69 -8.81 -1.77 -13.87
N ILE A 70 -8.47 -0.63 -13.29
CA ILE A 70 -8.38 0.64 -14.00
C ILE A 70 -6.98 1.19 -13.84
N ARG A 71 -6.31 1.47 -14.96
CA ARG A 71 -4.99 2.09 -14.96
C ARG A 71 -5.12 3.61 -15.01
N VAL A 72 -4.34 4.31 -14.19
CA VAL A 72 -4.20 5.77 -14.21
C VAL A 72 -2.74 6.17 -14.28
N ASP A 73 -2.48 7.39 -14.76
CA ASP A 73 -1.14 7.99 -14.67
C ASP A 73 -0.80 8.30 -13.21
N GLY A 74 0.28 7.75 -12.71
CA GLY A 74 0.85 8.09 -11.41
C GLY A 74 1.68 9.37 -11.46
N GLY A 75 2.05 9.86 -10.27
CA GLY A 75 2.84 11.07 -10.13
C GLY A 75 4.32 10.80 -9.85
N ARG A 76 5.04 11.85 -9.43
CA ARG A 76 6.49 11.80 -9.19
C ARG A 76 6.83 10.99 -7.96
N GLU A 77 6.08 11.20 -6.89
CA GLU A 77 6.22 10.47 -5.64
C GLU A 77 5.04 9.52 -5.39
N ARG A 78 5.16 8.71 -4.33
CA ARG A 78 4.12 7.77 -3.93
C ARG A 78 2.80 8.51 -3.63
N ALA A 79 2.85 9.59 -2.86
CA ALA A 79 1.68 10.39 -2.49
C ALA A 79 0.99 11.00 -3.72
N ASP A 80 1.75 11.50 -4.70
CA ASP A 80 1.17 12.04 -5.95
C ASP A 80 0.42 10.95 -6.74
N SER A 81 0.94 9.72 -6.75
CA SER A 81 0.31 8.60 -7.44
C SER A 81 -1.01 8.19 -6.78
N VAL A 82 -1.06 8.22 -5.45
CA VAL A 82 -2.30 7.97 -4.69
C VAL A 82 -3.30 9.11 -4.93
N LEU A 83 -2.85 10.36 -4.91
CA LEU A 83 -3.71 11.51 -5.18
C LEU A 83 -4.28 11.48 -6.61
N SER A 84 -3.48 11.09 -7.61
CA SER A 84 -3.96 10.91 -8.99
C SER A 84 -5.09 9.88 -9.09
N ALA A 85 -4.94 8.74 -8.40
CA ALA A 85 -5.98 7.72 -8.34
C ALA A 85 -7.25 8.19 -7.61
N LEU A 86 -7.12 8.98 -6.54
CA LEU A 86 -8.26 9.59 -5.85
C LEU A 86 -8.99 10.62 -6.72
N ASN A 87 -8.23 11.47 -7.43
CA ASN A 87 -8.79 12.41 -8.41
C ASN A 87 -9.57 11.68 -9.50
N PHE A 88 -9.00 10.59 -10.03
CA PHE A 88 -9.70 9.75 -11.00
C PHE A 88 -11.02 9.23 -10.42
N LEU A 89 -11.00 8.60 -9.23
CA LEU A 89 -12.21 8.08 -8.58
C LEU A 89 -13.31 9.14 -8.43
N LEU A 90 -12.96 10.32 -7.93
CA LEU A 90 -13.90 11.42 -7.71
C LEU A 90 -14.43 12.02 -9.01
N SER A 91 -13.68 11.94 -10.11
CA SER A 91 -14.09 12.46 -11.42
C SER A 91 -14.89 11.46 -12.25
N ALA A 92 -14.60 10.15 -12.09
CA ALA A 92 -15.15 9.09 -12.93
C ALA A 92 -16.44 8.49 -12.38
N PHE A 93 -16.73 8.66 -11.08
CA PHE A 93 -17.87 8.07 -10.41
C PHE A 93 -18.56 9.10 -9.52
N GLU A 94 -19.90 9.10 -9.54
CA GLU A 94 -20.69 10.00 -8.72
C GLU A 94 -20.76 9.53 -7.26
N SER A 95 -20.89 10.49 -6.33
CA SER A 95 -21.18 10.25 -4.91
C SER A 95 -20.18 9.33 -4.18
N LEU A 96 -18.89 9.37 -4.53
CA LEU A 96 -17.86 8.54 -3.89
C LEU A 96 -17.19 9.13 -2.64
N THR A 97 -17.49 10.38 -2.28
CA THR A 97 -16.80 11.10 -1.19
C THR A 97 -16.81 10.30 0.12
N ASP A 98 -17.94 9.69 0.46
CA ASP A 98 -18.11 8.91 1.68
C ASP A 98 -17.80 7.43 1.48
N ASN A 99 -17.31 6.99 0.32
CA ASN A 99 -16.95 5.61 0.09
C ASN A 99 -15.56 5.31 0.66
N TRP A 100 -15.36 4.08 1.12
CA TRP A 100 -14.05 3.60 1.56
C TRP A 100 -13.12 3.30 0.38
N VAL A 101 -11.83 3.58 0.58
CA VAL A 101 -10.74 3.17 -0.29
C VAL A 101 -9.61 2.53 0.51
N LEU A 102 -9.06 1.45 -0.03
CA LEU A 102 -7.86 0.78 0.46
C LEU A 102 -6.66 1.21 -0.38
N VAL A 103 -5.64 1.83 0.21
CA VAL A 103 -4.37 2.08 -0.48
C VAL A 103 -3.36 1.01 -0.08
N HIS A 104 -2.82 0.29 -1.06
CA HIS A 104 -1.93 -0.84 -0.82
C HIS A 104 -0.71 -0.83 -1.73
N ASP A 105 0.48 -0.91 -1.14
CA ASP A 105 1.74 -0.86 -1.86
C ASP A 105 1.87 -2.02 -2.85
N ALA A 106 2.21 -1.72 -4.11
CA ALA A 106 2.48 -2.74 -5.14
C ALA A 106 3.52 -3.79 -4.70
N ALA A 107 4.46 -3.37 -3.84
CA ALA A 107 5.59 -4.17 -3.39
C ALA A 107 5.29 -5.05 -2.16
N ARG A 108 4.03 -5.25 -1.78
CA ARG A 108 3.60 -6.11 -0.65
C ARG A 108 2.73 -7.28 -1.11
N PRO A 109 3.29 -8.24 -1.88
CA PRO A 109 2.49 -9.33 -2.46
C PRO A 109 1.97 -10.34 -1.42
N CYS A 110 2.53 -10.32 -0.20
CA CYS A 110 2.25 -11.28 0.87
C CYS A 110 1.11 -10.86 1.81
N VAL A 111 0.28 -9.88 1.44
CA VAL A 111 -0.89 -9.52 2.25
C VAL A 111 -1.87 -10.70 2.30
N ALA A 112 -2.30 -11.04 3.52
CA ALA A 112 -3.30 -12.06 3.74
C ALA A 112 -4.70 -11.50 3.51
N VAL A 113 -5.55 -12.24 2.78
CA VAL A 113 -6.95 -11.83 2.55
C VAL A 113 -7.72 -11.73 3.88
N SER A 114 -7.37 -12.54 4.88
CA SER A 114 -7.92 -12.45 6.25
C SER A 114 -7.58 -11.15 6.97
N ASP A 115 -6.41 -10.57 6.70
CA ASP A 115 -6.00 -9.29 7.29
C ASP A 115 -6.75 -8.15 6.61
N ILE A 116 -7.04 -8.25 5.30
CA ILE A 116 -7.91 -7.32 4.58
C ILE A 116 -9.33 -7.37 5.15
N ASP A 117 -9.88 -8.57 5.33
CA ASP A 117 -11.22 -8.76 5.94
C ASP A 117 -11.29 -8.15 7.35
N THR A 118 -10.27 -8.42 8.18
CA THR A 118 -10.17 -7.85 9.53
C THR A 118 -10.08 -6.33 9.51
N LEU A 119 -9.25 -5.75 8.63
CA LEU A 119 -9.14 -4.30 8.46
C LEU A 119 -10.49 -3.68 8.11
N ILE A 120 -11.20 -4.25 7.13
CA ILE A 120 -12.51 -3.75 6.68
C ILE A 120 -13.53 -3.84 7.82
N ARG A 121 -13.61 -4.99 8.47
CA ARG A 121 -14.56 -5.26 9.55
C ARG A 121 -14.35 -4.34 10.76
N GLU A 122 -13.11 -4.06 11.13
CA GLU A 122 -12.81 -3.25 12.31
C GLU A 122 -12.92 -1.74 12.08
N LEU A 123 -12.91 -1.31 10.83
CA LEU A 123 -12.95 0.11 10.43
C LEU A 123 -14.25 0.53 9.74
N SER A 124 -15.17 -0.38 9.43
CA SER A 124 -16.38 -0.06 8.65
C SER A 124 -17.22 1.06 9.24
N ASP A 125 -17.28 1.10 10.58
CA ASP A 125 -18.02 2.09 11.37
C ASP A 125 -17.11 3.14 12.03
N ASP A 126 -15.80 3.12 11.74
CA ASP A 126 -14.87 4.11 12.25
C ASP A 126 -15.04 5.44 11.50
N ALA A 127 -14.96 6.55 12.25
CA ALA A 127 -15.17 7.89 11.69
C ALA A 127 -14.00 8.37 10.80
N VAL A 128 -12.82 7.77 10.95
CA VAL A 128 -11.59 8.15 10.23
C VAL A 128 -11.14 7.00 9.34
N GLY A 129 -10.96 5.82 9.91
CA GLY A 129 -10.29 4.68 9.29
C GLY A 129 -8.98 4.34 9.99
N GLY A 130 -8.06 3.70 9.28
CA GLY A 130 -6.87 3.12 9.90
C GLY A 130 -6.00 2.29 8.97
N ILE A 131 -5.00 1.64 9.53
CA ILE A 131 -3.97 0.91 8.79
C ILE A 131 -3.77 -0.48 9.35
N LEU A 132 -3.33 -1.42 8.50
CA LEU A 132 -2.62 -2.58 9.01
C LEU A 132 -1.28 -2.17 9.61
N ALA A 133 -0.94 -2.74 10.76
CA ALA A 133 0.32 -2.51 11.43
C ALA A 133 0.76 -3.74 12.23
N ALA A 134 2.06 -3.86 12.50
CA ALA A 134 2.61 -4.91 13.35
C ALA A 134 3.39 -4.31 14.53
N PRO A 135 3.21 -4.80 15.77
CA PRO A 135 3.99 -4.31 16.92
C PRO A 135 5.49 -4.50 16.70
N VAL A 136 6.28 -3.53 17.13
CA VAL A 136 7.75 -3.65 17.14
C VAL A 136 8.17 -4.69 18.17
N ARG A 137 9.00 -5.65 17.74
CA ARG A 137 9.47 -6.75 18.59
C ARG A 137 10.84 -6.48 19.19
N ASP A 138 11.76 -5.95 18.39
CA ASP A 138 13.15 -5.78 18.78
C ASP A 138 13.38 -4.49 19.59
N THR A 139 14.51 -4.42 20.29
CA THR A 139 14.90 -3.20 20.99
C THR A 139 15.28 -2.13 19.98
N MET A 140 14.58 -0.99 20.00
CA MET A 140 14.82 0.08 19.06
C MET A 140 15.92 1.03 19.56
N LYS A 141 16.82 1.42 18.66
CA LYS A 141 17.86 2.42 18.92
C LYS A 141 17.65 3.63 18.02
N ARG A 142 17.75 4.82 18.60
CA ARG A 142 17.91 6.07 17.85
C ARG A 142 19.39 6.29 17.63
N SER A 143 19.80 6.64 16.41
CA SER A 143 21.19 7.00 16.10
C SER A 143 21.35 8.50 15.84
N ARG A 144 22.58 8.99 15.92
CA ARG A 144 23.00 10.25 15.28
C ARG A 144 23.32 10.01 13.81
N ALA A 145 23.53 11.11 13.08
CA ALA A 145 24.01 11.07 11.70
C ALA A 145 25.40 10.41 11.55
N ASP A 146 26.21 10.40 12.62
CA ASP A 146 27.52 9.75 12.66
C ASP A 146 27.48 8.22 12.92
N GLY A 147 26.27 7.63 12.99
CA GLY A 147 26.06 6.19 13.22
C GLY A 147 26.08 5.74 14.69
N HIS A 148 26.37 6.61 15.65
CA HIS A 148 26.37 6.24 17.07
C HIS A 148 24.97 6.26 17.68
N ILE A 149 24.73 5.33 18.61
CA ILE A 149 23.47 5.24 19.37
C ILE A 149 23.34 6.46 20.29
N THR A 150 22.20 7.14 20.24
CA THR A 150 21.82 8.20 21.20
C THR A 150 20.96 7.67 22.33
N GLN A 151 20.00 6.78 22.01
CA GLN A 151 18.97 6.38 22.96
C GLN A 151 18.36 5.03 22.59
N THR A 152 17.94 4.27 23.61
CA THR A 152 16.98 3.17 23.45
C THR A 152 15.56 3.72 23.45
N VAL A 153 14.80 3.46 22.39
CA VAL A 153 13.40 3.90 22.26
C VAL A 153 12.48 2.84 22.85
N ASP A 154 11.53 3.26 23.70
CA ASP A 154 10.50 2.37 24.22
C ASP A 154 9.61 1.86 23.07
N ARG A 155 9.44 0.54 23.00
CA ARG A 155 8.72 -0.15 21.93
C ARG A 155 7.27 -0.49 22.28
N THR A 156 6.82 -0.24 23.52
CA THR A 156 5.52 -0.69 24.05
C THR A 156 4.33 -0.32 23.15
N TYR A 157 4.38 0.87 22.53
CA TYR A 157 3.35 1.35 21.60
C TYR A 157 3.93 1.74 20.24
N LEU A 158 5.04 1.11 19.84
CA LEU A 158 5.66 1.36 18.55
C LEU A 158 5.26 0.25 17.57
N TRP A 159 4.87 0.66 16.37
CA TRP A 159 4.34 -0.22 15.34
C TRP A 159 5.05 0.01 14.01
N HIS A 160 5.19 -1.07 13.25
CA HIS A 160 5.52 -1.02 11.83
C HIS A 160 4.24 -0.72 11.06
N ALA A 161 4.17 0.45 10.42
CA ALA A 161 3.10 0.74 9.46
C ALA A 161 3.19 -0.21 8.25
N LEU A 162 2.08 -0.87 7.95
CA LEU A 162 1.90 -1.72 6.79
C LEU A 162 0.84 -1.11 5.87
N THR A 163 0.56 -1.80 4.77
CA THR A 163 -0.63 -1.55 3.96
C THR A 163 -1.40 -2.86 3.78
N PRO A 164 -2.73 -2.86 3.55
CA PRO A 164 -3.54 -1.72 3.15
C PRO A 164 -3.77 -0.68 4.24
N GLN A 165 -4.00 0.55 3.82
CA GLN A 165 -4.48 1.66 4.64
C GLN A 165 -5.88 2.04 4.15
N MET A 166 -6.87 2.10 5.05
CA MET A 166 -8.28 2.25 4.74
C MET A 166 -8.81 3.57 5.26
N PHE A 167 -9.27 4.43 4.35
CA PHE A 167 -9.83 5.75 4.68
C PHE A 167 -11.02 6.06 3.76
N ARG A 168 -11.85 7.04 4.14
CA ARG A 168 -12.88 7.58 3.24
C ARG A 168 -12.21 8.35 2.11
N ILE A 169 -12.69 8.17 0.86
CA ILE A 169 -12.09 8.78 -0.34
C ILE A 169 -12.01 10.30 -0.19
N GLY A 170 -13.08 10.96 0.23
CA GLY A 170 -13.13 12.41 0.38
C GLY A 170 -12.18 12.93 1.46
N GLN A 171 -12.17 12.29 2.63
CA GLN A 171 -11.27 12.69 3.72
C GLN A 171 -9.81 12.51 3.33
N LEU A 172 -9.45 11.36 2.75
CA LEU A 172 -8.09 11.07 2.31
C LEU A 172 -7.64 12.00 1.18
N HIS A 173 -8.51 12.27 0.21
CA HIS A 173 -8.24 13.22 -0.87
C HIS A 173 -7.97 14.61 -0.33
N ALA A 174 -8.81 15.11 0.56
CA ALA A 174 -8.63 16.43 1.18
C ALA A 174 -7.32 16.51 1.97
N ALA A 175 -7.05 15.51 2.82
CA ALA A 175 -5.84 15.45 3.64
C ALA A 175 -4.57 15.42 2.78
N LEU A 176 -4.49 14.54 1.77
CA LEU A 176 -3.35 14.47 0.86
C LEU A 176 -3.17 15.75 0.05
N SER A 177 -4.25 16.28 -0.53
CA SER A 177 -4.18 17.49 -1.35
C SER A 177 -3.64 18.68 -0.57
N GLN A 178 -4.15 18.88 0.65
CA GLN A 178 -3.75 19.99 1.50
C GLN A 178 -2.32 19.81 2.03
N ALA A 179 -1.94 18.61 2.44
CA ALA A 179 -0.60 18.34 2.93
C ALA A 179 0.47 18.53 1.84
N LEU A 180 0.21 18.05 0.62
CA LEU A 180 1.11 18.25 -0.52
C LEU A 180 1.20 19.72 -0.92
N ALA A 181 0.09 20.46 -0.93
CA ALA A 181 0.09 21.90 -1.18
C ALA A 181 0.88 22.69 -0.11
N ALA A 182 0.91 22.18 1.12
CA ALA A 182 1.70 22.75 2.22
C ALA A 182 3.17 22.30 2.23
N GLY A 183 3.60 21.46 1.28
CA GLY A 183 4.99 20.97 1.20
C GLY A 183 5.36 19.96 2.29
N VAL A 184 4.36 19.30 2.89
CA VAL A 184 4.57 18.29 3.94
C VAL A 184 5.10 17.00 3.32
N SER A 185 6.11 16.40 3.95
CA SER A 185 6.60 15.10 3.50
C SER A 185 5.64 13.99 3.97
N ILE A 186 4.91 13.42 3.00
CA ILE A 186 3.97 12.32 3.24
C ILE A 186 4.64 10.99 2.94
N THR A 187 4.68 10.11 3.94
CA THR A 187 5.32 8.79 3.81
C THR A 187 4.32 7.67 3.53
N ASP A 188 3.13 7.80 4.08
CA ASP A 188 1.98 6.93 3.89
C ASP A 188 0.67 7.72 4.04
N GLU A 189 -0.48 7.08 3.80
CA GLU A 189 -1.79 7.75 3.87
C GLU A 189 -2.10 8.21 5.30
N ALA A 190 -1.75 7.41 6.31
CA ALA A 190 -1.90 7.77 7.71
C ALA A 190 -1.18 9.07 8.06
N SER A 191 0.04 9.29 7.58
CA SER A 191 0.77 10.55 7.83
C SER A 191 0.05 11.80 7.28
N ALA A 192 -0.71 11.67 6.19
CA ALA A 192 -1.56 12.77 5.70
C ALA A 192 -2.78 12.98 6.61
N MET A 193 -3.39 11.90 7.08
CA MET A 193 -4.53 11.97 8.01
C MET A 193 -4.12 12.55 9.37
N GLU A 194 -2.95 12.16 9.89
CA GLU A 194 -2.34 12.72 11.10
C GLU A 194 -2.08 14.22 10.95
N TRP A 195 -1.52 14.64 9.80
CA TRP A 195 -1.31 16.06 9.51
C TRP A 195 -2.61 16.85 9.47
N ALA A 196 -3.70 16.24 8.98
CA ALA A 196 -5.04 16.83 9.01
C ALA A 196 -5.69 16.84 10.41
N GLY A 197 -4.97 16.42 11.46
CA GLY A 197 -5.44 16.40 12.85
C GLY A 197 -6.33 15.20 13.18
N LEU A 198 -6.37 14.19 12.32
CA LEU A 198 -7.14 12.96 12.54
C LEU A 198 -6.28 11.89 13.21
N ALA A 199 -6.94 10.89 13.79
CA ALA A 199 -6.27 9.80 14.51
C ALA A 199 -6.62 8.43 13.87
N PRO A 200 -5.88 8.00 12.83
CA PRO A 200 -6.05 6.67 12.25
C PRO A 200 -5.85 5.56 13.29
N ARG A 201 -6.67 4.50 13.21
CA ARG A 201 -6.51 3.31 14.05
C ARG A 201 -5.42 2.38 13.54
N LEU A 202 -4.81 1.65 14.46
CA LEU A 202 -3.88 0.56 14.18
C LEU A 202 -4.62 -0.78 14.29
N ILE A 203 -4.69 -1.51 13.18
CA ILE A 203 -5.25 -2.87 13.13
C ILE A 203 -4.09 -3.85 12.99
N ALA A 204 -4.05 -4.86 13.85
CA ALA A 204 -2.96 -5.83 13.83
C ALA A 204 -2.96 -6.65 12.53
N GLY A 205 -1.85 -6.62 11.80
CA GLY A 205 -1.61 -7.44 10.62
C GLY A 205 -0.48 -8.42 10.83
N ARG A 206 -0.42 -9.46 10.00
CA ARG A 206 0.69 -10.42 10.01
C ARG A 206 1.99 -9.71 9.61
N ALA A 207 3.06 -10.01 10.35
CA ALA A 207 4.37 -9.42 10.11
C ALA A 207 5.06 -9.91 8.82
N ASP A 208 4.55 -10.99 8.22
CA ASP A 208 5.02 -11.51 6.92
C ASP A 208 4.40 -10.79 5.71
N ASN A 209 3.53 -9.80 5.93
CA ASN A 209 3.15 -8.80 4.92
C ASN A 209 4.30 -7.81 4.66
N LEU A 210 5.44 -8.35 4.19
CA LEU A 210 6.67 -7.62 3.98
C LEU A 210 6.61 -6.73 2.73
N LYS A 211 7.33 -5.62 2.78
CA LYS A 211 7.55 -4.77 1.60
C LYS A 211 8.85 -5.18 0.93
N ILE A 212 8.79 -5.61 -0.32
CA ILE A 212 9.97 -5.92 -1.11
C ILE A 212 10.70 -4.61 -1.42
N THR A 213 11.89 -4.46 -0.85
CA THR A 213 12.73 -3.26 -0.95
C THR A 213 14.16 -3.56 -1.39
N GLN A 214 14.65 -4.75 -1.08
CA GLN A 214 16.00 -5.24 -1.36
C GLN A 214 15.96 -6.62 -2.03
N PRO A 215 17.03 -7.05 -2.72
CA PRO A 215 17.06 -8.34 -3.41
C PRO A 215 16.71 -9.55 -2.53
N GLU A 216 17.18 -9.58 -1.28
CA GLU A 216 16.88 -10.62 -0.30
C GLU A 216 15.39 -10.75 0.03
N ASP A 217 14.63 -9.65 -0.04
CA ASP A 217 13.19 -9.64 0.21
C ASP A 217 12.43 -10.47 -0.84
N LEU A 218 12.97 -10.62 -2.06
CA LEU A 218 12.34 -11.43 -3.11
C LEU A 218 12.30 -12.90 -2.74
N VAL A 219 13.42 -13.42 -2.21
CA VAL A 219 13.53 -14.82 -1.80
C VAL A 219 12.55 -15.09 -0.65
N LEU A 220 12.51 -14.18 0.32
CA LEU A 220 11.62 -14.28 1.46
C LEU A 220 10.14 -14.17 1.06
N ALA A 221 9.79 -13.25 0.16
CA ALA A 221 8.43 -13.13 -0.37
C ALA A 221 8.01 -14.39 -1.15
N GLY A 222 8.91 -14.96 -1.96
CA GLY A 222 8.69 -16.24 -2.63
C GLY A 222 8.33 -17.33 -1.63
N PHE A 223 9.16 -17.51 -0.59
CA PHE A 223 8.90 -18.50 0.46
C PHE A 223 7.52 -18.33 1.12
N TYR A 224 7.11 -17.11 1.48
CA TYR A 224 5.80 -16.89 2.09
C TYR A 224 4.65 -17.18 1.11
N LEU A 225 4.77 -16.77 -0.16
CA LEU A 225 3.75 -17.05 -1.19
C LEU A 225 3.59 -18.54 -1.46
N GLU A 226 4.67 -19.33 -1.45
CA GLU A 226 4.61 -20.79 -1.62
C GLU A 226 3.82 -21.44 -0.48
N ARG A 227 4.12 -21.05 0.77
CA ARG A 227 3.45 -21.62 1.94
C ARG A 227 1.96 -21.34 1.96
N GLU A 228 1.52 -20.16 1.53
CA GLU A 228 0.10 -19.83 1.44
C GLU A 228 -0.65 -20.64 0.36
N CYS A 229 0.04 -21.09 -0.68
CA CYS A 229 -0.52 -21.98 -1.69
C CYS A 229 -0.73 -23.38 -1.09
N ASN A 230 0.27 -23.89 -0.37
CA ASN A 230 0.26 -25.24 0.19
C ASN A 230 -0.69 -25.42 1.38
N THR A 231 -1.10 -24.35 2.08
CA THR A 231 -2.14 -24.43 3.12
C THR A 231 -3.57 -24.43 2.58
N LYS A 232 -3.77 -24.24 1.27
CA LYS A 232 -5.09 -24.28 0.62
C LYS A 232 -5.42 -25.63 -0.03
N GLU A 233 -4.47 -26.56 -0.07
CA GLU A 233 -4.66 -27.97 -0.45
C GLU A 233 -4.94 -28.83 0.79
#